data_AF-A0A2Z3JIU1-F1
#
_entry.id   AF-A0A2Z3JIU1-F1
#
_cell.length_a   1.000
_cell.length_b   1.000
_cell.length_c   1.000
_cell.angle_alpha   90.00
_cell.angle_beta   90.00
_cell.angle_gamma   90.00
#
_symmetry.space_group_name_H-M   'P 1'
#
loop_
_entity.id
_entity.type
_entity.pdbx_description
1 polymer ?
#
loop_
_entity_poly.entity_id
_entity_poly.type
_entity_poly.pdbx_seq_one_letter_code
_entity_poly.pdbx_strand_id
1 'polypeptide(L)'
;MNEQLSATLQAAQGGVANIPADAAITNVTTWHSALSGVPGAETLVDHLAQLKSALESGNLQQAAGLLPGLGSETEKLAQNAPEADKEGLRQLAAALKG
;
A
#
# COMPACT_ATOMS: atom_id res chain seq x y z
N MET A 1 -11.13 8.26 8.08
CA MET A 1 -9.90 7.63 7.53
C MET A 1 -9.91 6.09 7.59
N ASN A 2 -10.95 5.43 8.11
CA ASN A 2 -10.91 3.97 8.35
C ASN A 2 -11.72 3.11 7.35
N GLU A 3 -12.76 3.66 6.72
CA GLU A 3 -13.62 2.87 5.81
C GLU A 3 -12.94 2.55 4.48
N GLN A 4 -12.25 3.54 3.88
CA GLN A 4 -11.48 3.31 2.66
C GLN A 4 -10.32 2.35 2.90
N LEU A 5 -9.59 2.50 4.01
CA LEU A 5 -8.50 1.60 4.37
C LEU A 5 -9.03 0.16 4.56
N SER A 6 -10.15 0.01 5.23
CA SER A 6 -10.83 -1.28 5.44
C SER A 6 -11.25 -1.93 4.11
N ALA A 7 -11.86 -1.18 3.18
CA ALA A 7 -12.21 -1.70 1.86
C ALA A 7 -10.97 -2.15 1.06
N THR A 8 -9.88 -1.39 1.20
CA THR A 8 -8.62 -1.72 0.54
C THR A 8 -7.95 -2.95 1.15
N LEU A 9 -8.03 -3.10 2.48
CA LEU A 9 -7.56 -4.28 3.21
C LEU A 9 -8.39 -5.52 2.84
N GLN A 10 -9.70 -5.39 2.65
CA GLN A 10 -10.53 -6.49 2.18
C GLN A 10 -10.15 -6.92 0.75
N ALA A 11 -9.84 -5.97 -0.13
CA ALA A 11 -9.30 -6.28 -1.45
C ALA A 11 -7.93 -6.95 -1.38
N ALA A 12 -7.07 -6.52 -0.45
CA ALA A 12 -5.72 -7.06 -0.26
C ALA A 12 -5.68 -8.42 0.45
N GLN A 13 -6.62 -8.70 1.35
CA GLN A 13 -6.78 -10.00 2.03
C GLN A 13 -7.15 -11.13 1.07
N GLY A 14 -7.72 -10.82 -0.11
CA GLY A 14 -7.88 -11.78 -1.21
C GLY A 14 -6.57 -12.20 -1.88
N GLY A 15 -5.45 -11.59 -1.46
CA GLY A 15 -4.11 -11.76 -2.01
C GLY A 15 -3.84 -10.72 -3.09
N VAL A 16 -2.83 -9.87 -2.88
CA VAL A 16 -2.37 -8.87 -3.87
C VAL A 16 -2.02 -9.53 -5.22
N ALA A 17 -1.66 -10.82 -5.22
CA ALA A 17 -1.41 -11.63 -6.41
C ALA A 17 -2.67 -11.91 -7.27
N ASN A 18 -3.87 -11.79 -6.69
CA ASN A 18 -5.16 -12.03 -7.36
C ASN A 18 -5.99 -10.76 -7.55
N ILE A 19 -5.46 -9.59 -7.16
CA ILE A 19 -6.15 -8.32 -7.39
C ILE A 19 -6.00 -7.97 -8.88
N PRO A 20 -7.11 -7.69 -9.60
CA PRO A 20 -7.01 -7.18 -10.96
C PRO A 20 -6.24 -5.85 -10.97
N ALA A 21 -5.39 -5.64 -11.98
CA ALA A 21 -4.50 -4.47 -12.05
C ALA A 21 -5.24 -3.14 -11.82
N ASP A 22 -6.47 -3.02 -12.32
CA ASP A 22 -7.34 -1.85 -12.15
C ASP A 22 -7.71 -1.57 -10.67
N ALA A 23 -8.05 -2.63 -9.92
CA ALA A 23 -8.29 -2.53 -8.49
C ALA A 23 -7.00 -2.25 -7.72
N ALA A 24 -5.87 -2.83 -8.15
CA ALA A 24 -4.57 -2.54 -7.55
C ALA A 24 -4.17 -1.06 -7.74
N ILE A 25 -4.35 -0.50 -8.94
CA ILE A 25 -4.12 0.92 -9.24
C ILE A 25 -5.00 1.82 -8.37
N THR A 26 -6.29 1.49 -8.24
CA THR A 26 -7.25 2.23 -7.41
C THR A 26 -6.85 2.22 -5.94
N ASN A 27 -6.47 1.05 -5.43
CA ASN A 27 -6.01 0.84 -4.06
C ASN A 27 -4.74 1.64 -3.75
N VAL A 28 -3.74 1.54 -4.64
CA VAL A 28 -2.48 2.28 -4.52
C VAL A 28 -2.70 3.79 -4.59
N THR A 29 -3.59 4.27 -5.46
CA THR A 29 -3.94 5.70 -5.56
C THR A 29 -4.61 6.20 -4.27
N THR A 30 -5.46 5.38 -3.67
CA THR A 30 -6.11 5.68 -2.39
C THR A 30 -5.10 5.76 -1.26
N TRP A 31 -4.19 4.79 -1.16
CA TRP A 31 -3.12 4.81 -0.16
C TRP A 31 -2.18 5.99 -0.35
N HIS A 32 -1.75 6.26 -1.57
CA HIS A 32 -0.93 7.42 -1.89
C HIS A 32 -1.58 8.72 -1.39
N SER A 33 -2.89 8.88 -1.60
CA SER A 33 -3.64 10.05 -1.12
C SER A 33 -3.78 10.09 0.40
N ALA A 34 -4.04 8.94 1.04
CA ALA A 34 -4.18 8.85 2.51
C ALA A 34 -2.86 9.11 3.24
N LEU A 35 -1.74 8.73 2.62
CA LEU A 35 -0.39 8.88 3.17
C LEU A 35 0.27 10.20 2.76
N SER A 36 -0.28 10.87 1.75
CA SER A 36 0.20 12.19 1.33
C SER A 36 0.00 13.19 2.46
N GLY A 37 1.09 13.74 2.97
CA GLY A 37 1.08 14.65 4.11
C GLY A 37 1.27 13.97 5.47
N VAL A 38 1.43 12.65 5.53
CA VAL A 38 1.85 11.96 6.76
C VAL A 38 3.37 12.13 6.92
N PRO A 39 3.85 12.73 8.01
CA PRO A 39 5.29 12.90 8.25
C PRO A 39 5.97 11.53 8.39
N GLY A 40 7.03 11.30 7.62
CA GLY A 40 7.75 10.03 7.56
C GLY A 40 7.17 9.01 6.58
N ALA A 41 6.09 9.33 5.86
CA ALA A 41 5.52 8.47 4.82
C ALA A 41 6.08 8.75 3.42
N GLU A 42 6.99 9.71 3.26
CA GLU A 42 7.48 10.19 1.95
C GLU A 42 8.03 9.05 1.08
N THR A 43 8.89 8.19 1.65
CA THR A 43 9.44 7.01 0.95
C THR A 43 8.35 6.02 0.56
N LEU A 44 7.33 5.85 1.41
CA LEU A 44 6.22 4.94 1.15
C LEU A 44 5.35 5.47 0.01
N VAL A 45 5.05 6.77 0.02
CA VAL A 45 4.30 7.47 -1.03
C VAL A 45 5.04 7.37 -2.38
N ASP A 46 6.36 7.54 -2.39
CA ASP A 46 7.17 7.41 -3.61
C ASP A 46 7.13 5.98 -4.17
N HIS A 47 7.35 4.97 -3.33
CA HIS A 47 7.23 3.57 -3.74
C HIS A 47 5.82 3.20 -4.21
N LEU A 48 4.76 3.79 -3.63
CA LEU A 48 3.39 3.58 -4.09
C LEU A 48 3.19 4.17 -5.49
N ALA A 49 3.75 5.34 -5.78
CA ALA A 49 3.72 5.93 -7.11
C ALA A 49 4.46 5.06 -8.15
N GLN A 50 5.59 4.45 -7.76
CA GLN A 50 6.31 3.49 -8.59
C GLN A 50 5.52 2.21 -8.85
N LEU A 51 4.87 1.67 -7.82
CA LEU A 51 4.00 0.50 -7.94
C LEU A 51 2.82 0.80 -8.88
N LYS A 52 2.17 1.96 -8.73
CA LYS A 52 1.11 2.42 -9.62
C LYS A 52 1.59 2.46 -11.07
N SER A 53 2.72 3.10 -11.32
CA SER A 53 3.30 3.20 -12.67
C SER A 53 3.62 1.82 -13.25
N ALA A 54 4.13 0.89 -12.44
CA ALA A 54 4.40 -0.49 -12.88
C ALA A 54 3.11 -1.23 -13.27
N LEU A 55 2.04 -1.06 -12.47
CA LEU A 55 0.73 -1.64 -12.75
C LEU A 55 0.10 -1.04 -14.01
N GLU A 56 0.15 0.29 -14.17
CA GLU A 56 -0.36 1.00 -15.35
C GLU A 56 0.39 0.61 -16.64
N SER A 57 1.70 0.34 -16.52
CA SER A 57 2.54 -0.14 -17.62
C SER A 57 2.36 -1.64 -17.92
N GLY A 58 1.59 -2.36 -17.09
CA GLY A 58 1.43 -3.82 -17.20
C GLY A 58 2.67 -4.62 -16.77
N ASN A 59 3.65 -3.97 -16.12
CA ASN A 59 4.90 -4.59 -15.69
C ASN A 59 4.75 -5.23 -14.29
N LEU A 60 4.05 -6.36 -14.25
CA LEU A 60 3.74 -7.08 -13.01
C LEU A 60 4.99 -7.60 -12.29
N GLN A 61 6.07 -7.89 -13.01
CA GLN A 61 7.34 -8.33 -12.42
C GLN A 61 7.99 -7.21 -11.61
N GLN A 62 8.01 -5.99 -12.16
CA GLN A 62 8.51 -4.82 -11.43
C GLN A 62 7.61 -4.49 -10.24
N ALA A 63 6.28 -4.55 -10.43
CA ALA A 63 5.31 -4.35 -9.35
C ALA A 63 5.55 -5.32 -8.18
N ALA A 64 5.70 -6.61 -8.48
CA ALA A 64 5.95 -7.64 -7.47
C ALA A 64 7.29 -7.43 -6.72
N GLY A 65 8.32 -6.92 -7.40
CA GLY A 65 9.60 -6.57 -6.77
C GLY A 65 9.50 -5.41 -5.78
N LEU A 66 8.51 -4.51 -5.95
CA LEU A 66 8.29 -3.35 -5.08
C LEU A 66 7.47 -3.69 -3.83
N LEU A 67 6.63 -4.73 -3.87
CA LEU A 67 5.76 -5.16 -2.76
C LEU A 67 6.48 -5.40 -1.43
N PRO A 68 7.58 -6.18 -1.34
CA PRO A 68 8.27 -6.41 -0.07
C PRO A 68 8.93 -5.14 0.51
N GLY A 69 9.40 -4.24 -0.36
CA GLY A 69 9.91 -2.93 0.04
C GLY A 69 8.80 -2.05 0.62
N LEU A 70 7.65 -2.00 -0.06
CA LEU A 70 6.45 -1.31 0.40
C LEU A 70 5.96 -1.83 1.75
N GLY A 71 5.88 -3.15 1.93
CA GLY A 71 5.49 -3.76 3.21
C GLY A 71 6.41 -3.32 4.35
N SER A 72 7.73 -3.35 4.13
CA SER A 72 8.72 -2.96 5.14
C SER A 72 8.65 -1.48 5.51
N GLU A 73 8.50 -0.59 4.53
CA GLU A 73 8.34 0.85 4.78
C GLU A 73 7.00 1.16 5.46
N THR A 74 5.94 0.43 5.12
CA THR A 74 4.64 0.53 5.79
C THR A 74 4.73 0.09 7.25
N GLU A 75 5.47 -0.99 7.58
CA GLU A 75 5.70 -1.39 8.98
C GLU A 75 6.45 -0.30 9.76
N LYS A 76 7.49 0.29 9.18
CA LYS A 76 8.25 1.39 9.81
C LYS A 76 7.38 2.62 10.03
N LEU A 77 6.55 2.97 9.06
CA LEU A 77 5.60 4.06 9.20
C LEU A 77 4.59 3.74 10.31
N ALA A 78 4.05 2.51 10.33
CA ALA A 78 3.14 2.07 11.37
C ALA A 78 3.77 2.20 12.77
N GLN A 79 5.07 1.95 12.94
CA GLN A 79 5.72 2.11 14.25
C GLN A 79 5.69 3.57 14.76
N ASN A 80 5.77 4.53 13.85
CA ASN A 80 5.85 5.96 14.14
C ASN A 80 4.50 6.69 14.02
N ALA A 81 3.49 6.06 13.40
CA ALA A 81 2.15 6.60 13.25
C ALA A 81 1.36 6.58 14.58
N PRO A 82 0.38 7.50 14.74
CA PRO A 82 -0.53 7.49 15.88
C PRO A 82 -1.36 6.20 15.94
N GLU A 83 -1.83 5.84 17.14
CA GLU A 83 -2.53 4.56 17.40
C GLU A 83 -3.77 4.35 16.49
N ALA A 84 -4.44 5.44 16.11
CA ALA A 84 -5.60 5.42 15.21
C ALA A 84 -5.28 4.87 13.80
N ASP A 85 -4.06 5.07 13.31
CA ASP A 85 -3.62 4.65 11.97
C ASP A 85 -2.69 3.42 12.04
N LYS A 86 -2.11 3.15 13.21
CA LYS A 86 -1.16 2.05 13.47
C LYS A 86 -1.67 0.69 13.07
N GLU A 87 -2.89 0.36 13.48
CA GLU A 87 -3.51 -0.94 13.20
C GLU A 87 -3.72 -1.12 11.70
N GLY A 88 -4.30 -0.11 11.05
CA GLY A 88 -4.54 -0.13 9.61
C GLY A 88 -3.24 -0.24 8.80
N LEU A 89 -2.19 0.49 9.19
CA LEU A 89 -0.88 0.43 8.54
C LEU A 89 -0.20 -0.93 8.76
N ARG A 90 -0.32 -1.54 9.94
CA ARG A 90 0.21 -2.90 10.18
C ARG A 90 -0.50 -3.94 9.33
N GLN A 91 -1.83 -3.88 9.24
CA GLN A 91 -2.60 -4.79 8.39
C GLN A 91 -2.23 -4.62 6.92
N LEU A 92 -1.99 -3.38 6.49
CA LEU A 92 -1.56 -3.06 5.13
C LEU A 92 -0.16 -3.63 4.85
N ALA A 93 0.77 -3.41 5.76
CA ALA A 93 2.12 -3.95 5.67
C ALA A 93 2.13 -5.48 5.56
N ALA A 94 1.30 -6.16 6.37
CA ALA A 94 1.16 -7.61 6.32
C ALA A 94 0.61 -8.08 4.95
N ALA A 95 -0.40 -7.39 4.40
CA ALA A 95 -0.96 -7.73 3.10
C ALA A 95 0.02 -7.50 1.93
N LEU A 96 0.92 -6.52 2.04
CA LEU A 96 1.94 -6.20 1.04
C LEU A 96 3.14 -7.15 1.09
N LYS A 97 3.45 -7.70 2.26
CA LYS A 97 4.61 -8.59 2.45
C LYS A 97 4.35 -10.01 1.92
N GLY A 98 3.08 -10.42 1.82
CA GLY A 98 2.65 -11.73 1.34
C GLY A 98 2.73 -12.80 2.42
#